data_AF-A0A081S2L9-F1
#
_entry.id   AF-A0A081S2L9-F1
#
_cell.length_a   1.000
_cell.length_b   1.000
_cell.length_c   1.000
_cell.angle_alpha   90.00
_cell.angle_beta   90.00
_cell.angle_gamma   90.00
#
_symmetry.space_group_name_H-M   'P 1'
#
loop_
_entity.id
_entity.type
_entity.pdbx_description
1 polymer ?
#
loop_
_entity_poly.entity_id
_entity_poly.type
_entity_poly.pdbx_seq_one_letter_code
_entity_poly.pdbx_strand_id
1 'polypeptide(L)'
;MAKIIEALSTCSEKHPVFYEDEVDIELNPKIGADWYLKGQQKRIVTPGKNQKHYLAGCLNVQTGKITYVGGLNKNSRLFINVLEELECLW
;
A
#
# COMPACT_ATOMS: atom_id res chain seq x y z
N MET A 1 10.37 -18.12 11.29
CA MET A 1 11.58 -17.81 10.50
C MET A 1 12.01 -18.92 9.54
N ALA A 2 12.08 -20.19 9.98
CA ALA A 2 12.56 -21.29 9.13
C ALA A 2 11.89 -21.38 7.74
N LYS A 3 10.55 -21.30 7.67
CA LYS A 3 9.82 -21.35 6.39
C LYS A 3 10.06 -20.17 5.45
N ILE A 4 10.32 -18.99 6.00
CA ILE A 4 10.65 -17.80 5.19
C ILE A 4 12.02 -18.01 4.58
N ILE A 5 13.00 -18.42 5.39
CA ILE A 5 14.37 -18.71 4.91
C ILE A 5 14.34 -19.80 3.84
N GLU A 6 13.54 -20.86 4.05
CA GLU A 6 13.33 -21.94 3.09
C GLU A 6 12.76 -21.41 1.77
N ALA A 7 11.66 -20.65 1.80
CA ALA A 7 11.07 -20.05 0.60
C ALA A 7 12.06 -19.13 -0.14
N LEU A 8 12.81 -18.31 0.58
CA LEU A 8 13.85 -17.46 0.01
C LEU A 8 14.96 -18.29 -0.64
N SER A 9 15.34 -19.43 -0.05
CA SER A 9 16.38 -20.31 -0.58
C SER A 9 15.96 -21.10 -1.82
N THR A 10 14.66 -21.35 -1.99
CA THR A 10 14.09 -22.08 -3.13
C THR A 10 13.49 -21.15 -4.20
N CYS A 11 13.63 -19.84 -4.03
CA CYS A 11 13.08 -18.84 -4.92
C CYS A 11 13.70 -18.94 -6.33
N SER A 12 12.86 -18.94 -7.35
CA SER A 12 13.24 -19.03 -8.76
C SER A 12 12.16 -18.41 -9.65
N GLU A 13 12.43 -18.26 -10.94
CA GLU A 13 11.42 -17.78 -11.90
C GLU A 13 10.16 -18.66 -11.94
N LYS A 14 10.31 -19.97 -11.72
CA LYS A 14 9.17 -20.92 -11.67
C LYS A 14 8.44 -20.91 -10.32
N HIS A 15 9.13 -20.50 -9.26
CA HIS A 15 8.61 -20.41 -7.91
C HIS A 15 8.99 -19.05 -7.31
N PRO A 16 8.40 -17.96 -7.83
CA PRO A 16 8.74 -16.62 -7.37
C PRO A 16 8.22 -16.41 -5.95
N VAL A 17 8.98 -15.68 -5.15
CA VAL A 17 8.62 -15.31 -3.78
C VAL A 17 8.39 -13.81 -3.72
N PHE A 18 7.29 -13.44 -3.07
CA PHE A 18 6.90 -12.05 -2.90
C PHE A 18 6.68 -11.73 -1.42
N TYR A 19 7.05 -10.51 -1.03
CA TYR A 19 6.50 -9.89 0.17
C TYR A 19 5.27 -9.10 -0.23
N GLU A 20 4.18 -9.30 0.48
CA GLU A 20 2.91 -8.62 0.24
C GLU A 20 2.57 -7.75 1.46
N ASP A 21 2.04 -6.55 1.19
CA ASP A 21 1.50 -5.67 2.22
C ASP A 21 0.45 -4.72 1.64
N GLU A 22 -0.38 -4.18 2.52
CA GLU A 22 -1.45 -3.22 2.20
C GLU A 22 -1.17 -1.85 2.81
N VAL A 23 -1.45 -0.79 2.05
CA VAL A 23 -1.28 0.60 2.49
C VAL A 23 -2.60 1.37 2.41
N ASP A 24 -2.98 2.00 3.53
CA ASP A 24 -4.07 2.96 3.60
C ASP A 24 -3.55 4.38 3.31
N ILE A 25 -4.00 5.00 2.22
CA ILE A 25 -3.70 6.39 1.87
C ILE A 25 -4.82 7.30 2.38
N GLU A 26 -4.50 8.10 3.38
CA GLU A 26 -5.37 9.15 3.90
C GLU A 26 -5.38 10.35 2.92
N LEU A 27 -6.53 10.64 2.32
CA LEU A 27 -6.69 11.75 1.36
C LEU A 27 -7.05 13.08 2.03
N ASN A 28 -7.31 13.07 3.34
CA ASN A 28 -7.52 14.30 4.08
C ASN A 28 -6.25 15.17 4.04
N PRO A 29 -6.41 16.51 3.88
CA PRO A 29 -5.27 17.42 3.96
C PRO A 29 -4.46 17.20 5.24
N LYS A 30 -3.15 17.00 5.09
CA LYS A 30 -2.26 16.90 6.24
C LYS A 30 -2.10 18.29 6.87
N ILE A 31 -2.34 18.38 8.17
CA ILE A 31 -2.08 19.60 8.93
C ILE A 31 -0.61 19.57 9.32
N GLY A 32 0.19 20.43 8.69
CA GLY A 32 1.61 20.62 9.03
C GLY A 32 1.82 21.74 10.05
N ALA A 33 3.09 21.94 10.42
CA ALA A 33 3.49 23.13 11.15
C ALA A 33 3.22 24.38 10.30
N ASP A 34 2.60 25.38 10.90
CA ASP A 34 2.23 26.63 10.26
C ASP A 34 2.35 27.79 11.25
N TRP A 35 2.50 29.01 10.73
CA TRP A 35 2.65 30.22 11.53
C TRP A 35 1.38 31.07 11.45
N TYR A 36 0.95 31.62 12.59
CA TYR A 36 -0.21 32.49 12.67
C TYR A 36 0.03 33.62 13.65
N LEU A 37 -0.72 34.70 13.49
CA LEU A 37 -0.68 35.83 14.41
C LEU A 37 -1.11 35.38 15.81
N LYS A 38 -0.36 35.84 16.82
CA LYS A 38 -0.66 35.55 18.22
C LYS A 38 -2.08 36.01 18.58
N GLY A 39 -2.87 35.10 19.16
CA GLY A 39 -4.26 35.36 19.53
C GLY A 39 -5.29 35.11 18.42
N GLN A 40 -4.87 34.65 17.23
CA GLN A 40 -5.80 34.26 16.16
C GLN A 40 -5.81 32.74 15.96
N GLN A 41 -7.00 32.13 16.03
CA GLN A 41 -7.20 30.72 15.69
C GLN A 41 -7.52 30.58 14.21
N LYS A 42 -6.65 29.90 13.46
CA LYS A 42 -6.91 29.54 12.06
C LYS A 42 -8.08 28.56 11.99
N ARG A 43 -9.08 28.85 11.15
CA ARG A 43 -10.13 27.87 10.83
C ARG A 43 -9.58 26.83 9.88
N ILE A 44 -9.62 25.57 10.30
CA ILE A 44 -9.22 24.43 9.47
C ILE A 44 -10.48 23.83 8.88
N VAL A 45 -10.50 23.69 7.56
CA VAL A 45 -11.58 22.97 6.87
C VAL A 45 -11.54 21.50 7.29
N THR A 46 -12.63 21.02 7.87
CA THR A 46 -12.83 19.61 8.22
C THR A 46 -13.72 18.96 7.17
N PRO A 47 -13.17 18.33 6.12
CA PRO A 47 -13.98 17.51 5.22
C PRO A 47 -14.58 16.36 6.04
N GLY A 48 -15.90 16.38 6.26
CA GLY A 48 -16.54 15.55 7.27
C GLY A 48 -16.40 14.02 7.10
N LYS A 49 -16.04 13.54 5.90
CA LYS A 49 -15.74 12.12 5.65
C LYS A 49 -14.25 11.92 5.41
N ASN A 50 -13.65 11.02 6.19
CA ASN A 50 -12.32 10.49 5.92
C ASN A 50 -12.35 9.68 4.62
N GLN A 51 -11.84 10.28 3.54
CA GLN A 51 -11.64 9.58 2.29
C GLN A 51 -10.29 8.88 2.34
N LYS A 52 -10.33 7.56 2.13
CA LYS A 52 -9.14 6.73 2.01
C LYS A 52 -9.06 6.12 0.62
N HIS A 53 -7.85 5.95 0.14
CA HIS A 53 -7.53 5.06 -0.97
C HIS A 53 -6.70 3.90 -0.43
N TYR A 54 -6.84 2.72 -1.01
CA TYR A 54 -6.13 1.54 -0.54
C TYR A 54 -5.24 1.01 -1.65
N LEU A 55 -4.02 0.62 -1.29
CA LEU A 55 -3.10 -0.09 -2.16
C LEU A 55 -2.83 -1.47 -1.59
N ALA A 56 -2.74 -2.48 -2.46
CA ALA A 56 -2.07 -3.74 -2.15
C ALA A 56 -0.83 -3.83 -3.05
N GLY A 57 0.29 -4.26 -2.49
CA GLY A 57 1.57 -4.29 -3.19
C GLY A 57 2.33 -5.57 -2.91
N CYS A 58 2.96 -6.12 -3.96
CA CYS A 58 3.81 -7.29 -3.92
C CYS A 58 5.22 -6.92 -4.39
N LEU A 59 6.22 -7.11 -3.54
CA LEU A 59 7.64 -6.94 -3.83
C LEU A 59 8.25 -8.30 -4.21
N ASN A 60 8.74 -8.42 -5.43
CA ASN A 60 9.51 -9.59 -5.87
C ASN A 60 10.88 -9.60 -5.19
N VAL A 61 11.19 -10.68 -4.47
CA VAL A 61 12.44 -10.81 -3.69
C VAL A 61 13.68 -10.81 -4.58
N GLN A 62 13.62 -11.42 -5.76
CA GLN A 62 14.79 -11.59 -6.63
C GLN A 62 15.07 -10.34 -7.46
N THR A 63 14.03 -9.70 -7.99
CA THR A 63 14.17 -8.56 -8.91
C THR A 63 14.05 -7.20 -8.22
N GLY A 64 13.50 -7.15 -7.01
CA GLY A 64 13.18 -5.91 -6.31
C GLY A 64 12.03 -5.11 -6.93
N LYS A 65 11.36 -5.65 -7.97
CA LYS A 65 10.22 -5.00 -8.62
C LYS A 65 8.98 -5.05 -7.71
N ILE A 66 8.28 -3.93 -7.63
CA ILE A 66 6.99 -3.82 -6.93
C ILE A 66 5.87 -3.81 -7.95
N THR A 67 4.90 -4.70 -7.78
CA THR A 67 3.61 -4.68 -8.47
C THR A 67 2.56 -4.22 -7.47
N TYR A 68 1.68 -3.31 -7.84
CA TYR A 68 0.65 -2.80 -6.94
C TYR A 68 -0.65 -2.51 -7.66
N VAL A 69 -1.75 -2.59 -6.91
CA VAL A 69 -3.10 -2.25 -7.37
C VAL A 69 -3.77 -1.31 -6.37
N GLY A 70 -4.67 -0.46 -6.88
CA GLY A 70 -5.42 0.49 -6.07
C GLY A 70 -6.91 0.15 -5.98
N GLY A 71 -7.55 0.60 -4.90
CA GLY A 71 -8.97 0.39 -4.67
C GLY A 71 -9.59 1.46 -3.77
N LEU A 72 -10.89 1.67 -3.94
CA LEU A 72 -11.68 2.59 -3.11
C LEU A 72 -12.10 1.97 -1.77
N ASN A 73 -12.00 0.65 -1.63
CA ASN A 73 -12.43 -0.08 -0.45
C ASN A 73 -11.36 -1.10 -0.05
N LYS A 74 -11.19 -1.30 1.26
CA LYS A 74 -10.36 -2.36 1.82
C LYS A 74 -11.17 -3.64 1.93
N ASN A 75 -11.11 -4.47 0.91
CA ASN A 75 -11.83 -5.73 0.85
C ASN A 75 -10.99 -6.79 0.14
N SER A 76 -11.44 -8.04 0.17
CA SER A 76 -10.75 -9.16 -0.46
C SER A 76 -10.55 -8.99 -1.97
N ARG A 77 -11.31 -8.10 -2.64
CA ARG A 77 -11.10 -7.79 -4.05
C ARG A 77 -9.77 -7.10 -4.29
N LEU A 78 -9.30 -6.27 -3.37
CA LEU A 78 -8.01 -5.60 -3.50
C LEU A 78 -6.86 -6.62 -3.57
N PHE A 79 -6.90 -7.65 -2.72
CA PHE A 79 -5.95 -8.75 -2.73
C PHE A 79 -6.08 -9.62 -3.99
N ILE A 80 -7.31 -9.97 -4.40
CA ILE A 80 -7.52 -10.73 -5.65
C ILE A 80 -6.94 -9.96 -6.85
N ASN A 81 -7.16 -8.65 -6.93
CA ASN A 81 -6.64 -7.82 -8.00
C ASN A 81 -5.11 -7.83 -8.05
N VAL A 82 -4.41 -7.86 -6.91
CA VAL A 82 -2.93 -7.92 -6.92
C VAL A 82 -2.43 -9.27 -7.42
N LEU A 83 -3.16 -10.37 -7.14
CA LEU A 83 -2.85 -11.69 -7.67
C LEU A 83 -3.10 -11.77 -9.19
N GLU A 84 -4.21 -11.20 -9.67
CA GLU A 84 -4.54 -11.12 -11.11
C GLU A 84 -3.48 -10.28 -11.86
N GLU A 85 -3.05 -9.16 -11.28
CA GLU A 85 -1.98 -8.32 -11.86
C GLU A 85 -0.64 -9.07 -11.89
N LEU A 86 -0.33 -9.82 -10.83
CA LEU A 86 0.85 -10.68 -10.82
C LEU A 86 0.79 -11.74 -11.91
N GLU A 87 -0.35 -12.42 -12.10
CA GLU A 87 -0.55 -13.42 -13.16
C GLU A 87 -0.38 -12.81 -14.55
N CYS A 88 -0.90 -11.60 -14.80
CA CYS A 88 -0.80 -10.93 -16.10
C CYS A 88 0.63 -10.55 -16.51
N LEU A 89 1.55 -10.42 -15.54
CA LEU A 89 2.95 -10.05 -15.77
C LEU A 89 3.83 -11.24 -16.22
N TRP A 90 3.29 -12.45 -16.34
CA TRP A 90 4.02 -13.68 -16.70
C TRP A 90 3.39 -14.43 -17.87
#